data_AF-Q8H7N1-F1
#
_entry.id   AF-Q8H7N1-F1
#
_cell.length_a   1.000
_cell.length_b   1.000
_cell.length_c   1.000
_cell.angle_alpha   90.00
_cell.angle_beta   90.00
_cell.angle_gamma   90.00
#
_symmetry.space_group_name_H-M   'P 1'
#
loop_
_entity.id
_entity.type
_entity.pdbx_description
1 polymer ?
#
loop_
_entity_poly.entity_id
_entity_poly.type
_entity_poly.pdbx_seq_one_letter_code
_entity_poly.pdbx_strand_id
1 'polypeptide(L)'
;MAGQIPQPIRCKAAVCRAAGEPLAVEEIVVDPPKAHEVRIKIVCTSLCHSDVTFWRMQDFPGVFPRIFGHEAFGWPTLKNRPKRVAWK
;
A
#
# COMPACT_ATOMS: atom_id res chain seq x y z
N MET A 1 -2.46 3.91 31.41
CA MET A 1 -3.29 3.61 30.22
C MET A 1 -2.48 2.69 29.33
N ALA A 2 -2.87 1.41 29.19
CA ALA A 2 -2.14 0.50 28.32
C ALA A 2 -2.33 0.95 26.86
N GLY A 3 -1.29 1.49 26.24
CA GLY A 3 -1.28 1.76 24.80
C GLY A 3 -1.51 0.44 24.08
N GLN A 4 -2.55 0.33 23.26
CA GLN A 4 -2.80 -0.87 22.47
C GLN A 4 -1.57 -1.17 21.60
N ILE A 5 -1.02 -2.37 21.72
CA ILE A 5 0.06 -2.86 20.86
C ILE A 5 -0.47 -2.86 19.42
N PRO A 6 0.15 -2.12 18.49
CA PRO A 6 -0.25 -2.11 17.09
C PRO A 6 -0.20 -3.54 16.52
N GLN A 7 -1.26 -4.01 15.88
CA GLN A 7 -1.29 -5.34 15.25
C GLN A 7 -1.24 -5.22 13.72
N PRO A 8 -0.92 -6.32 13.01
CA PRO A 8 -1.10 -6.39 11.57
C PRO A 8 -2.57 -6.13 11.18
N ILE A 9 -2.77 -5.48 10.03
CA ILE A 9 -4.11 -5.16 9.50
C ILE A 9 -4.30 -5.84 8.15
N ARG A 10 -5.46 -6.45 7.95
CA ARG A 10 -5.92 -6.93 6.63
C ARG A 10 -6.65 -5.83 5.88
N CYS A 11 -6.28 -5.63 4.62
CA CYS A 11 -6.85 -4.60 3.77
C CYS A 11 -6.70 -4.98 2.29
N LYS A 12 -7.36 -4.24 1.41
CA LYS A 12 -7.24 -4.46 -0.03
C LYS A 12 -6.06 -3.67 -0.60
N ALA A 13 -5.38 -4.19 -1.59
CA ALA A 13 -4.42 -3.43 -2.39
C ALA A 13 -4.42 -3.83 -3.87
N ALA A 14 -3.97 -2.93 -4.74
CA ALA A 14 -3.78 -3.20 -6.15
C ALA A 14 -2.35 -3.71 -6.38
N VAL A 15 -2.21 -5.04 -6.49
CA VAL A 15 -0.92 -5.70 -6.60
C VAL A 15 -0.61 -6.01 -8.06
N CYS A 16 0.58 -5.61 -8.49
CA CYS A 16 1.14 -6.03 -9.77
C CYS A 16 2.11 -7.18 -9.55
N ARG A 17 1.88 -8.31 -10.22
CA ARG A 17 2.67 -9.54 -10.04
C ARG A 17 3.89 -9.61 -10.95
N ALA A 18 3.78 -9.11 -12.18
CA ALA A 18 4.90 -8.94 -13.11
C ALA A 18 4.72 -7.69 -13.99
N ALA A 19 5.82 -7.25 -14.62
CA ALA A 19 5.84 -6.06 -15.46
C ALA A 19 4.77 -6.10 -16.56
N GLY A 20 3.95 -5.05 -16.64
CA GLY A 20 2.89 -4.90 -17.64
C GLY A 20 1.65 -5.77 -17.40
N GLU A 21 1.59 -6.59 -16.35
CA GLU A 21 0.39 -7.36 -16.02
C GLU A 21 -0.69 -6.50 -15.37
N PRO A 22 -1.98 -6.78 -15.61
CA PRO A 22 -3.07 -6.09 -14.93
C PRO A 22 -2.91 -6.12 -13.40
N LEU A 23 -3.19 -5.00 -12.74
CA LEU A 23 -3.17 -4.94 -11.28
C LEU A 23 -4.36 -5.73 -10.72
N ALA A 24 -4.09 -6.71 -9.87
CA ALA A 24 -5.12 -7.48 -9.17
C ALA A 24 -5.46 -6.82 -7.83
N VAL A 25 -6.76 -6.68 -7.54
CA VAL A 25 -7.19 -6.23 -6.21
C VAL A 25 -7.20 -7.42 -5.26
N GLU A 26 -6.24 -7.45 -4.35
CA GLU A 26 -5.99 -8.57 -3.45
C GLU A 26 -6.12 -8.15 -1.98
N GLU A 27 -6.35 -9.12 -1.08
CA GLU A 27 -6.21 -8.88 0.36
C GLU A 27 -4.75 -9.04 0.78
N ILE A 28 -4.20 -8.01 1.42
CA ILE A 28 -2.83 -7.99 1.95
C ILE A 28 -2.84 -7.82 3.46
N VAL A 29 -1.71 -8.17 4.08
CA VAL A 29 -1.43 -7.92 5.50
C VAL A 29 -0.40 -6.79 5.59
N VAL A 30 -0.76 -5.72 6.30
CA VAL A 30 0.15 -4.60 6.59
C VAL A 30 0.56 -4.67 8.05
N ASP A 31 1.85 -4.86 8.28
CA ASP A 31 2.44 -4.97 9.60
C ASP A 31 2.28 -3.68 10.43
N PRO A 32 2.41 -3.77 11.77
CA PRO A 32 2.52 -2.58 12.59
C PRO A 32 3.77 -1.75 12.21
N PRO A 33 3.70 -0.41 12.30
CA PRO A 33 4.86 0.43 12.01
C PRO A 33 5.96 0.18 13.07
N LYS A 34 7.21 0.12 12.62
CA LYS A 34 8.40 0.06 13.47
C LYS A 34 8.80 1.46 13.96
N ALA A 35 9.92 1.55 14.68
CA ALA A 35 10.49 2.84 15.06
C ALA A 35 10.76 3.70 13.82
N HIS A 36 10.34 4.97 13.87
CA HIS A 36 10.46 5.94 12.77
C HIS A 36 9.63 5.63 11.51
N GLU A 37 8.67 4.71 11.57
CA GLU A 37 7.71 4.44 10.50
C GLU A 37 6.32 5.01 10.84
N VAL A 38 5.55 5.37 9.81
CA VAL A 38 4.16 5.83 9.96
C VAL A 38 3.26 4.95 9.11
N ARG A 39 2.21 4.40 9.73
CA ARG A 39 1.14 3.69 9.02
C ARG A 39 0.00 4.66 8.72
N ILE A 40 -0.29 4.89 7.44
CA ILE A 40 -1.28 5.86 6.97
C ILE A 40 -2.48 5.14 6.35
N LYS A 41 -3.68 5.38 6.85
CA LYS A 41 -4.88 4.92 6.16
C LYS A 41 -5.12 5.80 4.93
N ILE A 42 -4.88 5.27 3.75
CA ILE A 42 -5.12 5.94 2.47
C ILE A 42 -6.63 6.13 2.24
N VAL A 43 -7.02 7.29 1.75
CA VAL A 43 -8.42 7.67 1.52
C VAL A 43 -8.67 7.86 0.04
N CYS A 44 -7.75 8.56 -0.62
CA CYS A 44 -7.73 8.73 -2.05
C CYS A 44 -6.28 8.76 -2.54
N THR A 45 -6.11 8.43 -3.81
CA THR A 45 -4.83 8.37 -4.50
C THR A 45 -5.07 8.55 -6.00
N SER A 46 -4.16 9.25 -6.67
CA SER A 46 -4.16 9.46 -8.12
C SER A 46 -3.09 8.61 -8.80
N LEU A 47 -3.24 8.40 -10.10
CA LEU A 47 -2.20 7.81 -10.95
C LEU A 47 -1.47 8.93 -11.68
N CYS A 48 -0.15 8.82 -11.72
CA CYS A 48 0.69 9.69 -12.51
C CYS A 48 1.43 8.89 -13.60
N HIS A 49 2.05 9.59 -14.54
CA HIS A 49 2.80 8.95 -15.62
C HIS A 49 3.92 8.01 -15.11
N SER A 50 4.57 8.34 -13.99
CA SER A 50 5.61 7.50 -13.42
C SER A 50 5.07 6.15 -12.95
N ASP A 51 3.85 6.06 -12.41
CA ASP A 51 3.24 4.78 -12.03
C ASP A 51 3.16 3.85 -13.25
N VAL A 52 2.80 4.37 -14.42
CA VAL A 52 2.72 3.61 -15.69
C VAL A 52 4.11 3.23 -16.20
N THR A 53 5.08 4.14 -16.11
CA THR A 53 6.47 3.88 -16.51
C THR A 53 7.05 2.71 -15.71
N PHE A 54 6.95 2.75 -14.37
CA PHE A 54 7.47 1.68 -13.52
C PHE A 54 6.64 0.40 -13.59
N TRP A 55 5.34 0.50 -13.88
CA TRP A 55 4.49 -0.69 -14.09
C TRP A 55 4.95 -1.55 -15.26
N ARG A 56 5.48 -0.94 -16.32
CA ARG A 56 5.96 -1.65 -17.54
C ARG A 56 7.43 -2.02 -17.51
N MET A 57 8.18 -1.51 -16.54
CA MET A 57 9.63 -1.65 -16.50
C MET A 57 10.02 -3.05 -16.05
N GLN A 58 10.78 -3.78 -16.88
CA GLN A 58 11.21 -5.16 -16.59
C GLN A 58 12.55 -5.21 -15.83
N ASP A 59 13.47 -4.31 -16.18
CA ASP A 59 14.79 -4.22 -15.57
C ASP A 59 14.80 -3.27 -14.38
N PHE A 60 15.85 -3.33 -13.56
CA PHE A 60 16.03 -2.39 -12.45
C PHE A 60 15.87 -0.93 -12.92
N PRO A 61 15.07 -0.10 -12.23
CA PRO A 61 14.40 -0.28 -10.92
C PRO A 61 13.01 -0.96 -10.90
N GLY A 62 12.58 -1.64 -11.94
CA GLY A 62 11.35 -2.46 -11.98
C GLY A 62 11.48 -3.71 -11.10
N VAL A 63 10.79 -3.72 -9.96
CA VAL A 63 10.81 -4.85 -8.99
C VAL A 63 9.38 -5.24 -8.71
N PHE A 64 9.07 -6.54 -8.80
CA PHE A 64 7.75 -7.12 -8.60
C PHE A 64 7.84 -8.31 -7.62
N PRO A 65 6.78 -8.65 -6.87
CA PRO A 65 5.47 -8.00 -6.85
C PRO A 65 5.52 -6.59 -6.22
N ARG A 66 4.69 -5.67 -6.72
CA ARG A 66 4.69 -4.27 -6.29
C ARG A 66 3.29 -3.69 -6.17
N ILE A 67 3.17 -2.84 -5.16
CA ILE A 67 2.06 -1.96 -4.85
C ILE A 67 2.52 -0.55 -5.27
N PHE A 68 1.78 0.09 -6.17
CA PHE A 68 2.17 1.36 -6.81
C PHE A 68 1.44 2.55 -6.17
N GLY A 69 1.80 3.78 -6.58
CA GLY A 69 1.16 4.99 -6.09
C GLY A 69 2.05 5.78 -5.15
N HIS A 70 2.34 7.01 -5.57
CA HIS A 70 3.15 7.97 -4.83
C HIS A 70 2.41 9.30 -4.61
N GLU A 71 1.16 9.38 -5.07
CA GLU A 71 0.27 10.54 -4.91
C GLU A 71 -0.96 10.11 -4.10
N ALA A 72 -0.99 10.41 -2.80
CA ALA A 72 -2.07 9.96 -1.93
C ALA A 72 -2.36 10.93 -0.79
N PHE A 73 -3.60 10.88 -0.30
CA PHE A 73 -4.04 11.57 0.90
C PHE A 73 -4.67 10.57 1.88
N GLY A 74 -4.40 10.77 3.17
CA GLY A 74 -4.88 9.89 4.22
C GLY A 74 -4.58 10.42 5.61
N TRP A 75 -4.86 9.61 6.62
CA TRP A 75 -4.62 9.96 8.02
C TRP A 75 -3.82 8.87 8.75
N PRO A 76 -2.97 9.23 9.74
CA PRO A 76 -2.26 8.25 10.55
C PRO A 76 -3.22 7.28 11.24
N THR A 77 -2.88 6.00 11.27
CA THR A 77 -3.68 4.98 11.97
C THR A 77 -2.93 4.36 13.13
N LEU A 78 -3.39 4.69 14.35
CA LEU A 78 -2.91 4.10 15.61
C LEU A 78 -3.75 2.90 16.07
N LYS A 79 -4.97 2.72 15.51
CA LYS A 79 -5.93 1.73 15.98
C LYS A 79 -6.06 0.57 14.98
N ASN A 80 -6.18 -0.65 15.48
CA ASN A 80 -6.54 -1.85 14.69
C ASN A 80 -8.02 -1.83 14.29
N ARG A 81 -8.46 -0.80 13.57
CA ARG A 81 -9.84 -0.76 13.06
C ARG A 81 -9.86 -1.36 11.65
N PRO A 82 -10.46 -2.54 11.45
CA PRO A 82 -10.70 -3.06 10.11
C PRO A 82 -11.73 -2.15 9.46
N LYS A 83 -11.27 -1.26 8.60
CA LYS A 83 -12.16 -0.51 7.72
C LYS A 83 -11.61 -0.72 6.32
N ARG A 84 -12.45 -1.33 5.48
CA ARG A 84 -12.35 -1.45 4.03
C ARG A 84 -11.59 -0.26 3.44
N VAL A 85 -10.29 -0.40 3.28
CA VAL A 85 -9.42 0.65 2.76
C VAL A 85 -8.52 -0.03 1.76
N ALA A 86 -8.57 0.51 0.54
CA ALA A 86 -7.58 0.23 -0.46
C ALA A 86 -6.30 0.93 0.00
N TRP A 87 -5.27 0.16 0.30
CA TRP A 87 -3.92 0.66 0.12
C TRP A 87 -3.69 0.63 -1.38
N LYS A 88 -3.25 1.74 -1.96
CA LYS A 88 -2.73 1.66 -3.31
C LYS A 88 -1.40 0.95 -3.25
#